data_AF-A0A8I3A4X0-F1
#
_entry.id   AF-A0A8I3A4X0-F1
#
_cell.length_a   1.000
_cell.length_b   1.000
_cell.length_c   1.000
_cell.angle_alpha   90.00
_cell.angle_beta   90.00
_cell.angle_gamma   90.00
#
_symmetry.space_group_name_H-M   'P 1'
#
loop_
_entity.id
_entity.type
_entity.pdbx_description
1 polymer ?
#
loop_
_entity_poly.entity_id
_entity_poly.type
_entity_poly.pdbx_seq_one_letter_code
_entity_poly.pdbx_strand_id
1 'polypeptide(L)'
;MESDSDFFTKLTAVTSTLDHLRTVLSHLPDSIPLANKNTPRYDFQFYQPDQEKVKLYGTTEAALNNVLKVTFAPNGRRGDDTPYRFDLLEQGPGLVAIVDALDCELSRSPGSAILCKWLDDLLQVAEHYDKAAQVVMPNNTQSSSGPTAAAGGVGEPADIQINPSNYIDDPEPIAKGPGGRPRDDRLLHLAIWCHQQDDSNKTNVFRCVGTSTGCTTAWKFKN
;
A
#
# COMPACT_ATOMS: atom_id res chain seq x y z
N MET A 1 -6.50 -5.72 40.14
CA MET A 1 -7.39 -4.56 40.32
C MET A 1 -6.61 -3.38 39.79
N GLU A 2 -6.74 -3.06 38.51
CA GLU A 2 -6.22 -1.80 37.99
C GLU A 2 -6.94 -0.66 38.73
N SER A 3 -6.20 0.36 39.14
CA SER A 3 -6.80 1.54 39.75
C SER A 3 -7.58 2.31 38.68
N ASP A 4 -8.79 2.78 38.99
CA ASP A 4 -9.57 3.63 38.09
C ASP A 4 -8.76 4.81 37.54
N SER A 5 -7.80 5.33 38.32
CA SER A 5 -6.88 6.38 37.88
C SER A 5 -5.95 5.97 36.73
N ASP A 6 -5.52 4.71 36.68
CA ASP A 6 -4.65 4.18 35.61
C ASP A 6 -5.47 3.97 34.32
N PHE A 7 -6.72 3.53 34.46
CA PHE A 7 -7.64 3.37 33.35
C PHE A 7 -7.90 4.70 32.61
N PHE A 8 -8.28 5.77 33.32
CA PHE A 8 -8.55 7.07 32.67
C PHE A 8 -7.29 7.71 32.07
N THR A 9 -6.13 7.49 32.68
CA THR A 9 -4.85 7.99 32.14
C THR A 9 -4.52 7.29 30.83
N LYS A 10 -4.64 5.95 30.77
CA LYS A 10 -4.46 5.18 29.54
C LYS A 10 -5.45 5.59 28.45
N LEU A 11 -6.72 5.73 28.81
CA LEU A 11 -7.76 6.13 27.86
C LEU A 11 -7.46 7.50 27.26
N THR A 12 -7.06 8.49 28.08
CA THR A 12 -6.70 9.84 27.61
C THR A 12 -5.48 9.82 26.67
N ALA A 13 -4.49 8.99 26.96
CA ALA A 13 -3.32 8.83 26.09
C ALA A 13 -3.68 8.17 24.75
N VAL A 14 -4.55 7.16 24.78
CA VAL A 14 -5.04 6.49 23.58
C VAL A 14 -5.86 7.43 22.70
N THR A 15 -6.79 8.20 23.28
CA THR A 15 -7.61 9.16 22.52
C THR A 15 -6.76 10.24 21.87
N SER A 16 -5.78 10.80 22.60
CA SER A 16 -4.84 11.78 22.02
C SER A 16 -4.04 11.20 20.85
N THR A 17 -3.61 9.94 20.96
CA THR A 17 -2.88 9.26 19.89
C THR A 17 -3.77 8.98 18.68
N LEU A 18 -5.04 8.62 18.90
CA LEU A 18 -6.03 8.42 17.84
C LEU A 18 -6.34 9.72 17.08
N ASP A 19 -6.50 10.84 17.79
CA ASP A 19 -6.71 12.15 17.17
C ASP A 19 -5.52 12.59 16.32
N HIS A 20 -4.31 12.35 16.82
CA HIS A 20 -3.08 12.60 16.06
C HIS A 20 -3.02 11.70 14.82
N LEU A 21 -3.27 10.40 14.96
CA LEU A 21 -3.31 9.47 13.83
C LEU A 21 -4.34 9.92 12.78
N ARG A 22 -5.55 10.32 13.19
CA ARG A 22 -6.58 10.83 12.27
C ARG A 22 -6.08 12.04 11.49
N THR A 23 -5.43 12.96 12.18
CA THR A 23 -4.89 14.18 11.58
C THR A 23 -3.84 13.83 10.53
N VAL A 24 -2.85 13.00 10.86
CA VAL A 24 -1.79 12.62 9.93
C VAL A 24 -2.34 11.85 8.74
N LEU A 25 -3.27 10.89 8.96
CA LEU A 25 -3.89 10.13 7.87
C LEU A 25 -4.74 10.99 6.93
N SER A 26 -5.32 12.09 7.42
CA SER A 26 -6.13 13.02 6.63
C SER A 26 -5.29 13.97 5.77
N HIS A 27 -3.99 14.06 6.07
CA HIS A 27 -3.05 14.96 5.41
C HIS A 27 -1.85 14.20 4.81
N LEU A 28 -2.06 12.93 4.44
CA LEU A 28 -1.02 12.16 3.77
C LEU A 28 -0.61 12.83 2.45
N PRO A 29 0.68 12.71 2.07
CA PRO A 29 1.18 13.34 0.86
C PRO A 29 0.67 12.67 -0.41
N ASP A 30 0.63 13.43 -1.50
CA ASP A 30 0.23 12.99 -2.84
C ASP A 30 1.12 11.88 -3.44
N SER A 31 2.26 11.58 -2.80
CA SER A 31 3.08 10.41 -3.15
C SER A 31 2.35 9.08 -2.90
N ILE A 32 1.35 9.07 -2.01
CA ILE A 32 0.42 7.95 -1.84
C ILE A 32 -0.80 8.24 -2.72
N PRO A 33 -1.22 7.31 -3.59
CA PRO A 33 -2.34 7.55 -4.49
C PRO A 33 -3.65 7.67 -3.70
N LEU A 34 -4.56 8.52 -4.19
CA LEU A 34 -5.92 8.58 -3.68
C LEU A 34 -6.67 7.27 -3.96
N ALA A 35 -7.50 6.85 -2.99
CA ALA A 35 -8.32 5.64 -3.10
C ALA A 35 -9.22 5.68 -4.35
N ASN A 36 -9.27 4.55 -5.06
CA ASN A 36 -10.20 4.40 -6.17
C ASN A 36 -11.62 4.27 -5.63
N LYS A 37 -12.54 5.15 -6.06
CA LYS A 37 -13.93 5.16 -5.60
C LYS A 37 -14.68 3.85 -5.89
N ASN A 38 -14.30 3.12 -6.94
CA ASN A 38 -14.97 1.88 -7.35
C ASN A 38 -14.34 0.64 -6.72
N THR A 39 -13.06 0.71 -6.36
CA THR A 39 -12.27 -0.41 -5.86
C THR A 39 -11.30 0.04 -4.76
N PRO A 40 -11.79 0.59 -3.64
CA PRO A 40 -10.93 1.04 -2.56
C PRO A 40 -10.19 -0.16 -1.95
N ARG A 41 -8.91 0.01 -1.63
CA ARG A 41 -8.13 -1.01 -0.90
C ARG A 41 -8.47 -1.03 0.59
N TYR A 42 -8.79 0.12 1.15
CA TYR A 42 -9.17 0.26 2.55
C TYR A 42 -10.65 0.59 2.66
N ASP A 43 -11.40 -0.29 3.32
CA ASP A 43 -12.84 -0.16 3.50
C ASP A 43 -13.21 -0.28 4.98
N PHE A 44 -12.71 0.67 5.78
CA PHE A 44 -13.08 0.79 7.19
C PHE A 44 -14.27 1.74 7.41
N GLN A 45 -14.78 2.38 6.36
CA GLN A 45 -15.97 3.22 6.47
C GLN A 45 -17.13 2.35 6.93
N PHE A 46 -17.71 2.70 8.08
CA PHE A 46 -18.77 1.91 8.71
C PHE A 46 -18.35 0.48 9.08
N TYR A 47 -17.05 0.26 9.36
CA TYR A 47 -16.55 -1.03 9.81
C TYR A 47 -17.39 -1.58 10.96
N GLN A 48 -17.79 -2.85 10.81
CA GLN A 48 -18.38 -3.63 11.88
C GLN A 48 -17.64 -4.96 12.00
N PRO A 49 -17.40 -5.47 13.21
CA PRO A 49 -16.82 -6.79 13.40
C PRO A 49 -17.67 -7.86 12.73
N ASP A 50 -17.04 -8.63 11.83
CA ASP A 50 -17.63 -9.81 11.22
C ASP A 50 -17.98 -10.84 12.30
N GLN A 51 -19.27 -11.14 12.46
CA GLN A 51 -19.78 -12.00 13.51
C GLN A 51 -19.24 -13.44 13.44
N GLU A 52 -18.93 -13.94 12.23
CA GLU A 52 -18.33 -15.26 12.08
C GLU A 52 -16.88 -15.25 12.58
N LYS A 53 -16.13 -14.19 12.29
CA LYS A 53 -14.78 -13.99 12.82
C LYS A 53 -14.78 -13.76 14.32
N VAL A 54 -15.73 -13.01 14.86
CA VAL A 54 -15.88 -12.85 16.31
C VAL A 54 -16.15 -14.20 16.98
N LYS A 55 -17.02 -15.03 16.40
CA LYS A 55 -17.26 -16.40 16.90
C LYS A 55 -16.01 -17.28 16.81
N LEU A 56 -15.22 -17.14 15.74
CA LEU A 56 -14.00 -17.91 15.53
C LEU A 56 -12.86 -17.50 16.47
N TYR A 57 -12.65 -16.20 16.65
CA TYR A 57 -11.53 -15.64 17.43
C TYR A 57 -11.89 -15.30 18.88
N GLY A 58 -13.17 -15.32 19.23
CA GLY A 58 -13.71 -15.13 20.57
C GLY A 58 -14.01 -13.69 20.96
N THR A 59 -13.39 -12.69 20.32
CA THR A 59 -13.61 -11.26 20.64
C THR A 59 -13.64 -10.39 19.39
N THR A 60 -14.28 -9.22 19.51
CA THR A 60 -14.29 -8.16 18.49
C THR A 60 -12.88 -7.59 18.26
N GLU A 61 -12.11 -7.42 19.34
CA GLU A 61 -10.68 -7.08 19.31
C GLU A 61 -9.88 -8.05 18.41
N ALA A 62 -10.05 -9.36 18.59
CA ALA A 62 -9.29 -10.35 17.84
C ALA A 62 -9.75 -10.42 16.36
N ALA A 63 -11.04 -10.19 16.10
CA ALA A 63 -11.57 -10.05 14.75
C ALA A 63 -10.99 -8.81 14.03
N LEU A 64 -10.92 -7.66 14.72
CA LEU A 64 -10.28 -6.45 14.20
C LEU A 64 -8.79 -6.68 13.94
N ASN A 65 -8.06 -7.28 14.90
CA ASN A 65 -6.65 -7.64 14.72
C ASN A 65 -6.43 -8.51 13.47
N ASN A 66 -7.32 -9.47 13.21
CA ASN A 66 -7.25 -10.27 11.98
C ASN A 66 -7.41 -9.41 10.72
N VAL A 67 -8.40 -8.51 10.69
CA VAL A 67 -8.62 -7.59 9.58
C VAL A 67 -7.39 -6.72 9.36
N LEU A 68 -6.86 -6.09 10.41
CA LEU A 68 -5.65 -5.26 10.34
C LEU A 68 -4.45 -6.03 9.81
N LYS A 69 -4.25 -7.27 10.28
CA LYS A 69 -3.17 -8.14 9.80
C LYS A 69 -3.31 -8.43 8.31
N VAL A 70 -4.50 -8.83 7.85
CA VAL A 70 -4.72 -9.15 6.43
C VAL A 70 -4.59 -7.90 5.55
N THR A 71 -5.05 -6.75 6.02
CA THR A 71 -5.07 -5.50 5.24
C THR A 71 -3.69 -4.84 5.15
N PHE A 72 -2.95 -4.74 6.25
CA PHE A 72 -1.70 -3.97 6.30
C PHE A 72 -0.45 -4.84 6.31
N ALA A 73 -0.53 -6.02 6.91
CA ALA A 73 0.63 -6.88 7.13
C ALA A 73 0.37 -8.34 6.70
N PRO A 74 -0.13 -8.60 5.46
CA PRO A 74 -0.45 -9.96 5.02
C PRO A 74 0.78 -10.87 5.03
N ASN A 75 1.96 -10.30 4.80
CA ASN A 75 3.26 -10.98 4.86
C ASN A 75 3.98 -10.79 6.21
N GLY A 76 3.28 -10.33 7.23
CA GLY A 76 3.85 -9.92 8.52
C GLY A 76 4.32 -8.47 8.55
N ARG A 77 4.54 -7.97 9.76
CA ARG A 77 5.13 -6.65 9.99
C ARG A 77 6.62 -6.70 9.66
N ARG A 78 7.14 -5.63 9.08
CA ARG A 78 8.59 -5.49 8.85
C ARG A 78 9.36 -5.41 10.16
N GLY A 79 10.61 -5.83 10.10
CA GLY A 79 11.56 -5.81 11.21
C GLY A 79 11.94 -4.38 11.63
N ASP A 80 12.68 -4.30 12.73
CA ASP A 80 13.14 -3.04 13.31
C ASP A 80 14.22 -2.34 12.46
N ASP A 81 14.73 -3.02 11.43
CA ASP A 81 15.68 -2.51 10.44
C ASP A 81 15.02 -1.62 9.36
N THR A 82 13.70 -1.57 9.34
CA THR A 82 12.93 -0.77 8.39
C THR A 82 12.36 0.49 9.05
N PRO A 83 12.23 1.61 8.31
CA PRO A 83 11.76 2.86 8.89
C PRO A 83 10.30 2.82 9.35
N TYR A 84 9.52 1.83 8.89
CA TYR A 84 8.11 1.66 9.23
C TYR A 84 7.64 0.23 8.92
N ARG A 85 6.53 -0.22 9.53
CA ARG A 85 6.14 -1.64 9.59
C ARG A 85 5.48 -2.22 8.35
N PHE A 86 4.83 -1.39 7.54
CA PHE A 86 4.12 -1.79 6.31
C PHE A 86 3.85 -0.56 5.43
N ASP A 87 3.63 -0.75 4.13
CA ASP A 87 3.33 0.37 3.21
C ASP A 87 1.86 0.81 3.32
N LEU A 88 1.62 2.10 3.14
CA LEU A 88 0.29 2.63 2.82
C LEU A 88 0.12 2.65 1.31
N LEU A 89 -0.89 1.94 0.83
CA LEU A 89 -1.10 1.73 -0.60
C LEU A 89 -2.03 2.76 -1.22
N GLU A 90 -2.88 3.39 -0.42
CA GLU A 90 -3.76 4.47 -0.84
C GLU A 90 -4.06 5.39 0.35
N GLN A 91 -4.50 6.62 0.06
CA GLN A 91 -5.05 7.54 1.04
C GLN A 91 -6.53 7.81 0.76
N GLY A 92 -7.29 8.18 1.78
CA GLY A 92 -8.70 8.51 1.63
C GLY A 92 -9.54 8.14 2.84
N PRO A 93 -10.86 8.41 2.77
CA PRO A 93 -11.77 8.24 3.90
C PRO A 93 -11.85 6.78 4.39
N GLY A 94 -11.64 5.81 3.50
CA GLY A 94 -11.56 4.39 3.84
C GLY A 94 -10.39 4.04 4.76
N LEU A 95 -9.23 4.69 4.57
CA LEU A 95 -8.08 4.55 5.47
C LEU A 95 -8.30 5.30 6.78
N VAL A 96 -8.76 6.56 6.71
CA VAL A 96 -8.96 7.40 7.90
C VAL A 96 -9.96 6.76 8.88
N ALA A 97 -11.00 6.10 8.37
CA ALA A 97 -12.00 5.40 9.17
C ALA A 97 -11.45 4.25 10.04
N ILE A 98 -10.19 3.82 9.84
CA ILE A 98 -9.52 2.89 10.76
C ILE A 98 -9.44 3.44 12.19
N VAL A 99 -9.36 4.76 12.34
CA VAL A 99 -9.33 5.41 13.65
C VAL A 99 -10.64 5.15 14.39
N ASP A 100 -11.78 5.21 13.68
CA ASP A 100 -13.09 4.90 14.28
C ASP A 100 -13.17 3.43 14.75
N ALA A 101 -12.63 2.51 13.94
CA ALA A 101 -12.58 1.08 14.30
C ALA A 101 -11.69 0.82 15.53
N LEU A 102 -10.52 1.47 15.59
CA LEU A 102 -9.61 1.37 16.74
C LEU A 102 -10.19 2.01 17.99
N ASP A 103 -10.79 3.20 17.89
CA ASP A 103 -11.42 3.91 19.01
C ASP A 103 -12.56 3.10 19.62
N CYS A 104 -13.41 2.49 18.78
CA CYS A 104 -14.50 1.62 19.24
C CYS A 104 -14.00 0.43 20.09
N GLU A 105 -12.91 -0.22 19.68
CA GLU A 105 -12.38 -1.37 20.43
C GLU A 105 -11.51 -0.94 21.63
N LEU A 106 -10.70 0.11 21.49
CA LEU A 106 -9.82 0.60 22.55
C LEU A 106 -10.58 1.33 23.66
N SER A 107 -11.74 1.93 23.38
CA SER A 107 -12.63 2.45 24.42
C SER A 107 -13.22 1.33 25.29
N ARG A 108 -13.42 0.13 24.71
CA ARG A 108 -13.87 -1.07 25.43
C ARG A 108 -12.74 -1.79 26.15
N SER A 109 -11.54 -1.77 25.57
CA SER A 109 -10.35 -2.47 26.07
C SER A 109 -9.09 -1.61 25.89
N PRO A 110 -8.90 -0.54 26.70
CA PRO A 110 -7.76 0.37 26.54
C PRO A 110 -6.42 -0.27 26.92
N GLY A 111 -6.46 -1.42 27.60
CA GLY A 111 -5.29 -2.24 27.89
C GLY A 111 -4.92 -3.23 26.78
N SER A 112 -5.60 -3.23 25.63
CA SER A 112 -5.26 -4.15 24.52
C SER A 112 -3.87 -3.83 23.97
N ALA A 113 -2.88 -4.62 24.39
CA ALA A 113 -1.51 -4.50 23.88
C ALA A 113 -1.44 -4.69 22.37
N ILE A 114 -2.32 -5.52 21.79
CA ILE A 114 -2.35 -5.81 20.36
C ILE A 114 -2.86 -4.60 19.57
N LEU A 115 -3.96 -3.97 20.01
CA LEU A 115 -4.52 -2.81 19.32
C LEU A 115 -3.72 -1.54 19.56
N CYS A 116 -3.17 -1.34 20.77
CA CYS A 116 -2.20 -0.27 21.02
C CYS A 116 -0.98 -0.40 20.11
N LYS A 117 -0.48 -1.63 19.90
CA LYS A 117 0.62 -1.86 18.96
C LYS A 117 0.23 -1.52 17.52
N TRP A 118 -1.00 -1.83 17.10
CA TRP A 118 -1.48 -1.42 15.78
C TRP A 118 -1.59 0.10 15.63
N LEU A 119 -2.09 0.78 16.66
CA LEU A 119 -2.14 2.24 16.72
C LEU A 119 -0.74 2.85 16.57
N ASP A 120 0.23 2.36 17.34
CA ASP A 120 1.63 2.82 17.26
C ASP A 120 2.25 2.57 15.88
N ASP A 121 2.01 1.39 15.30
CA ASP A 121 2.56 1.01 14.00
C ASP A 121 1.95 1.85 12.87
N LEU A 122 0.63 2.08 12.89
CA LEU A 122 -0.06 2.94 11.93
C LEU A 122 0.43 4.39 12.02
N LEU A 123 0.61 4.89 13.24
CA LEU A 123 1.10 6.25 13.45
C LEU A 123 2.53 6.42 12.93
N GLN A 124 3.43 5.49 13.26
CA GLN A 124 4.80 5.52 12.74
C GLN A 124 4.84 5.51 11.21
N VAL A 125 4.02 4.69 10.58
CA VAL A 125 3.94 4.64 9.11
C VAL A 125 3.42 5.97 8.56
N ALA A 126 2.32 6.50 9.10
CA ALA A 126 1.72 7.75 8.64
C ALA A 126 2.69 8.94 8.77
N GLU A 127 3.34 9.07 9.93
CA GLU A 127 4.34 10.11 10.16
C GLU A 127 5.56 9.98 9.26
N HIS A 128 5.98 8.75 8.95
CA HIS A 128 7.10 8.54 8.04
C HIS A 128 6.80 9.12 6.65
N TYR A 129 5.59 8.87 6.11
CA TYR A 129 5.19 9.44 4.82
C TYR A 129 5.07 10.96 4.87
N ASP A 130 4.46 11.52 5.92
CA ASP A 130 4.36 12.98 6.11
C ASP A 130 5.76 13.64 6.16
N LYS A 131 6.68 13.11 6.97
CA LYS A 131 8.06 13.60 7.07
C LYS A 131 8.81 13.47 5.74
N ALA A 132 8.67 12.35 5.04
CA ALA A 132 9.33 12.13 3.75
C ALA A 132 8.88 13.18 2.71
N ALA A 133 7.62 13.60 2.73
CA ALA A 133 7.12 14.63 1.83
C ALA A 133 7.67 16.03 2.16
N GLN A 134 7.88 16.34 3.45
CA GLN A 134 8.49 17.61 3.87
C GLN A 134 9.95 17.73 3.43
N VAL A 135 10.70 16.61 3.40
CA VAL A 135 12.11 16.59 2.96
C VAL A 135 12.28 16.80 1.46
N VAL A 136 11.29 16.38 0.65
CA VAL A 136 11.32 16.55 -0.82
C VAL A 136 11.07 18.01 -1.25
N MET A 137 10.69 18.89 -0.32
CA MET A 137 10.48 20.33 -0.57
C MET A 137 11.64 21.20 -0.01
N PRO A 138 12.78 21.37 -0.72
CA PRO A 138 13.71 22.45 -0.42
C PRO A 138 13.48 23.67 -1.33
N ASN A 139 13.51 24.85 -0.69
CA ASN A 139 13.75 26.18 -1.26
C ASN A 139 14.49 26.19 -2.61
N ASN A 140 13.87 26.72 -3.67
CA ASN A 140 14.34 27.98 -4.27
C ASN A 140 13.38 28.54 -5.31
N THR A 141 13.06 29.83 -5.14
CA THR A 141 12.58 30.72 -6.18
C THR A 141 13.64 30.82 -7.28
N GLN A 142 13.31 30.43 -8.52
CA GLN A 142 13.72 31.16 -9.70
C GLN A 142 12.85 30.79 -10.89
N SER A 143 12.12 31.80 -11.36
CA SER A 143 11.41 31.80 -12.62
C SER A 143 12.38 31.58 -13.78
N SER A 144 12.12 30.57 -14.58
CA SER A 144 12.46 30.59 -16.00
C SER A 144 11.36 29.87 -16.79
N SER A 145 10.60 30.68 -17.50
CA SER A 145 9.63 30.29 -18.52
C SER A 145 10.30 29.56 -19.69
N GLY A 146 9.75 28.42 -20.09
CA GLY A 146 10.13 27.67 -21.29
C GLY A 146 9.27 26.41 -21.46
N PRO A 147 9.00 25.94 -22.69
CA PRO A 147 7.63 25.70 -23.14
C PRO A 147 7.09 24.28 -22.93
N THR A 148 5.76 24.25 -22.92
CA THR A 148 4.81 23.14 -22.99
C THR A 148 5.26 21.97 -23.87
N ALA A 149 5.31 20.77 -23.29
CA ALA A 149 5.29 19.51 -24.02
C ALA A 149 4.17 18.62 -23.46
N ALA A 150 3.39 18.08 -24.40
CA ALA A 150 2.09 17.49 -24.21
C ALA A 150 2.09 16.23 -23.33
N ALA A 151 0.97 16.06 -22.63
CA ALA A 151 0.61 14.88 -21.87
C ALA A 151 0.71 13.60 -22.73
N GLY A 152 1.58 12.68 -22.33
CA GLY A 152 1.52 11.28 -22.73
C GLY A 152 0.65 10.52 -21.73
N GLY A 153 -0.54 10.10 -22.17
CA GLY A 153 -1.47 9.34 -21.35
C GLY A 153 -0.86 7.99 -20.93
N VAL A 154 -0.98 7.67 -19.65
CA VAL A 154 -0.67 6.33 -19.13
C VAL A 154 -1.82 5.41 -19.58
N GLY A 155 -1.60 4.70 -20.68
CA GLY A 155 -2.50 3.65 -21.14
C GLY A 155 -2.46 2.46 -20.19
N GLU A 156 -3.62 2.09 -19.66
CA GLU A 156 -3.84 0.90 -18.84
C GLU A 156 -3.35 -0.37 -19.58
N PRO A 157 -2.58 -1.25 -18.93
CA PRO A 157 -2.10 -2.49 -19.55
C PRO A 157 -3.29 -3.40 -19.86
N ALA A 158 -3.37 -3.89 -21.09
CA ALA A 158 -4.35 -4.93 -21.41
C ALA A 158 -3.82 -6.27 -20.91
N ASP A 159 -4.60 -6.94 -20.05
CA ASP A 159 -4.37 -8.33 -19.68
C ASP A 159 -4.66 -9.23 -20.88
N ILE A 160 -3.66 -9.99 -21.30
CA ILE A 160 -3.76 -10.93 -22.42
C ILE A 160 -3.46 -12.33 -21.89
N GLN A 161 -4.28 -13.31 -22.27
CA GLN A 161 -3.96 -14.72 -22.04
C GLN A 161 -3.01 -15.23 -23.12
N ILE A 162 -1.87 -15.78 -22.70
CA ILE A 162 -0.85 -16.32 -23.62
C ILE A 162 -0.66 -17.83 -23.44
N ASN A 163 -0.32 -18.50 -24.55
CA ASN A 163 0.26 -19.85 -24.51
C ASN A 163 1.79 -19.73 -24.43
N PRO A 164 2.44 -20.15 -23.34
CA PRO A 164 3.88 -19.98 -23.15
C PRO A 164 4.76 -20.56 -24.26
N SER A 165 4.27 -21.60 -24.96
CA SER A 165 5.00 -22.29 -26.04
C SER A 165 5.16 -21.45 -27.31
N ASN A 166 4.40 -20.37 -27.46
CA ASN A 166 4.40 -19.53 -28.66
C ASN A 166 5.27 -18.27 -28.50
N TYR A 167 5.97 -18.12 -27.37
CA TYR A 167 6.72 -16.92 -27.01
C TYR A 167 8.18 -17.25 -26.72
N ILE A 168 9.08 -16.39 -27.20
CA ILE A 168 10.53 -16.48 -27.00
C ILE A 168 10.93 -15.41 -25.98
N ASP A 169 11.70 -15.81 -24.98
CA ASP A 169 12.23 -14.90 -23.96
C ASP A 169 13.35 -14.05 -24.54
N ASP A 170 13.22 -12.74 -24.37
CA ASP A 170 14.23 -11.77 -24.78
C ASP A 170 15.21 -11.51 -23.65
N PRO A 171 16.51 -11.33 -23.96
CA PRO A 171 17.48 -10.87 -22.98
C PRO A 171 17.10 -9.47 -22.50
N GLU A 172 17.30 -9.22 -21.22
CA GLU A 172 16.98 -7.94 -20.61
C GLU A 172 17.80 -6.80 -21.27
N PRO A 173 17.18 -5.64 -21.56
CA PRO A 173 17.90 -4.53 -22.17
C PRO A 173 18.93 -3.96 -21.21
N ILE A 174 20.09 -3.62 -21.76
CA ILE A 174 21.15 -2.93 -21.03
C ILE A 174 20.65 -1.53 -20.64
N ALA A 175 20.87 -1.16 -19.37
CA ALA A 175 20.43 0.12 -18.83
C ALA A 175 20.94 1.29 -19.69
N LYS A 176 20.01 2.13 -20.18
CA LYS A 176 20.33 3.31 -20.98
C LYS A 176 20.78 4.47 -20.08
N GLY A 177 22.04 4.44 -19.65
CA GLY A 177 22.80 5.58 -19.15
C GLY A 177 22.19 6.36 -17.96
N PRO A 178 22.86 7.45 -17.54
CA PRO A 178 22.41 8.31 -16.45
C PRO A 178 21.27 9.20 -16.95
N GLY A 179 20.02 8.73 -16.79
CA GLY A 179 18.82 9.44 -17.24
C GLY A 179 17.59 8.55 -17.44
N GLY A 180 17.77 7.22 -17.45
CA GLY A 180 16.66 6.27 -17.46
C GLY A 180 15.91 6.21 -16.12
N ARG A 181 14.61 5.86 -16.17
CA ARG A 181 13.82 5.55 -14.98
C ARG A 181 14.56 4.48 -14.15
N PRO A 182 14.64 4.62 -12.81
CA PRO A 182 15.28 3.62 -11.96
C PRO A 182 14.69 2.23 -12.24
N ARG A 183 15.58 1.25 -12.41
CA ARG A 183 15.22 -0.16 -12.61
C ARG A 183 14.57 -0.66 -11.32
N ASP A 184 13.37 -1.23 -11.43
CA ASP A 184 12.71 -1.90 -10.31
C ASP A 184 13.05 -3.38 -10.34
N ASP A 185 13.94 -3.80 -9.45
CA ASP A 185 14.40 -5.19 -9.37
C ASP A 185 13.25 -6.16 -9.07
N ARG A 186 12.14 -5.73 -8.45
CA ARG A 186 10.99 -6.60 -8.20
C ARG A 186 10.24 -6.94 -9.48
N LEU A 187 10.17 -6.02 -10.45
CA LEU A 187 9.53 -6.28 -11.74
C LEU A 187 10.26 -7.38 -12.53
N LEU A 188 11.57 -7.50 -12.36
CA LEU A 188 12.39 -8.54 -13.00
C LEU A 188 12.17 -9.93 -12.42
N HIS A 189 11.78 -10.00 -11.14
CA HIS A 189 11.45 -11.27 -10.48
C HIS A 189 10.02 -11.74 -10.78
N LEU A 190 9.17 -10.87 -11.33
CA LEU A 190 7.75 -11.15 -11.55
C LEU A 190 7.39 -11.25 -13.03
N ALA A 191 8.13 -10.58 -13.92
CA ALA A 191 7.83 -10.51 -15.34
C ALA A 191 9.06 -10.81 -16.22
N ILE A 192 8.85 -11.60 -17.27
CA ILE A 192 9.83 -11.94 -18.29
C ILE A 192 9.50 -11.19 -19.57
N TRP A 193 10.50 -10.59 -20.20
CA TRP A 193 10.36 -9.97 -21.51
C TRP A 193 10.31 -11.05 -22.57
N CYS A 194 9.33 -10.96 -23.45
CA CYS A 194 9.17 -11.92 -24.53
C CYS A 194 8.50 -11.30 -25.75
N HIS A 195 8.68 -11.96 -26.90
CA HIS A 195 7.91 -11.69 -28.11
C HIS A 195 7.31 -12.99 -28.65
N GLN A 196 6.23 -12.86 -29.41
CA GLN A 196 5.61 -14.00 -30.07
C GLN A 196 6.50 -14.48 -31.22
N GLN A 197 6.65 -15.80 -31.38
CA GLN A 197 7.52 -16.42 -32.38
C GLN A 197 7.18 -16.00 -33.82
N ASP A 198 5.89 -15.77 -34.10
CA ASP A 198 5.39 -15.39 -35.43
C ASP A 198 5.28 -13.86 -35.62
N ASP A 199 5.63 -13.05 -34.62
CA ASP A 199 5.55 -11.58 -34.75
C ASP A 199 6.79 -11.02 -35.43
N SER A 200 6.62 -10.61 -36.70
CA SER A 200 7.67 -9.99 -37.52
C SER A 200 8.20 -8.68 -36.91
N ASN A 201 7.39 -8.00 -36.11
CA ASN A 201 7.75 -6.73 -35.47
C ASN A 201 8.41 -6.94 -34.09
N LYS A 202 8.48 -8.17 -33.59
CA LYS A 202 9.00 -8.53 -32.26
C LYS A 202 8.45 -7.59 -31.18
N THR A 203 7.13 -7.43 -31.13
CA THR A 203 6.53 -6.51 -30.18
C THR A 203 6.75 -7.03 -28.77
N ASN A 204 7.34 -6.19 -27.92
CA ASN A 204 7.64 -6.57 -26.55
C ASN A 204 6.35 -6.79 -25.75
N VAL A 205 6.27 -7.96 -25.13
CA VAL A 205 5.22 -8.39 -24.20
C VAL A 205 5.89 -8.87 -22.91
N PHE A 206 5.24 -8.62 -21.79
CA PHE A 206 5.69 -9.07 -20.49
C PHE A 206 4.85 -10.27 -20.08
N ARG A 207 5.46 -11.41 -19.79
CA ARG A 207 4.74 -12.57 -19.24
C ARG A 207 5.08 -12.81 -17.78
N CYS A 208 4.13 -13.33 -17.01
CA CYS A 208 4.38 -13.73 -15.63
C CYS A 208 5.46 -14.83 -15.56
N VAL A 209 6.41 -14.72 -14.62
CA VAL A 209 7.44 -15.76 -14.36
C VAL A 209 6.80 -17.11 -14.01
N GLY A 210 5.60 -17.10 -13.41
CA GLY A 210 4.82 -18.30 -13.11
C GLY A 210 4.24 -19.03 -14.33
N THR A 211 4.55 -18.59 -15.56
CA THR A 211 4.14 -19.29 -16.80
C THR A 211 4.69 -20.72 -16.87
N SER A 212 5.88 -20.98 -16.31
CA SER A 212 6.42 -22.34 -16.15
C SER A 212 5.58 -23.23 -15.22
N THR A 213 4.76 -22.63 -14.36
CA THR A 213 3.86 -23.31 -13.41
C THR A 213 2.37 -23.23 -13.82
N GLY A 214 2.08 -22.75 -15.04
CA GLY A 214 0.72 -22.71 -15.60
C GLY A 214 0.00 -21.36 -15.54
N CYS A 215 0.67 -20.27 -15.14
CA CYS A 215 0.11 -18.93 -15.29
C CYS A 215 0.04 -18.57 -16.79
N THR A 216 -1.07 -17.97 -17.24
CA THR A 216 -1.24 -17.55 -18.66
C THR A 216 -1.27 -16.03 -18.82
N THR A 217 -0.99 -15.28 -17.75
CA THR A 217 -1.10 -13.82 -17.76
C THR A 217 0.09 -13.16 -18.45
N ALA A 218 -0.21 -12.26 -19.38
CA ALA A 218 0.76 -11.37 -19.98
C ALA A 218 0.20 -9.96 -20.15
N TRP A 219 1.10 -9.00 -20.28
CA TRP A 219 0.82 -7.57 -20.40
C TRP A 219 1.54 -6.98 -21.60
N LYS A 220 0.83 -6.12 -22.32
CA LYS A 220 1.40 -5.31 -23.39
C LYS A 220 1.17 -3.84 -23.07
N PHE A 221 2.22 -3.03 -23.18
CA PHE A 221 2.06 -1.59 -23.16
C PHE A 221 1.37 -1.16 -24.45
N LYS A 222 0.28 -0.40 -24.34
CA LYS A 222 -0.28 0.32 -25.49
C LYS A 222 0.66 1.49 -25.79
N ASN A 223 1.13 1.55 -27.04
CA ASN A 223 1.87 2.70 -27.57
C ASN A 223 1.03 3.97 -27.51
#